data_AF-A0A962NEJ4-F1
#
_entry.id   AF-A0A962NEJ4-F1
#
_cell.length_a   1.000
_cell.length_b   1.000
_cell.length_c   1.000
_cell.angle_alpha   90.00
_cell.angle_beta   90.00
_cell.angle_gamma   90.00
#
_symmetry.space_group_name_H-M   'P 1'
#
loop_
_entity.id
_entity.type
_entity.pdbx_description
1 polymer ?
#
loop_
_entity_poly.entity_id
_entity_poly.type
_entity_poly.pdbx_seq_one_letter_code
_entity_poly.pdbx_strand_id
1 'polypeptide(L)' 'MAAVALFSLKDGTLYAFDELLDDPVRQRNLCQLYGIQQAPCDTQMRSILDEVDPYGLRPAYVAIHQELQKQGCDWK' A
#
# COMPACT_ATOMS: atom_id res chain seq x y z
N MET A 1 11.71 2.02 -9.22
CA MET A 1 12.64 2.02 -8.06
C MET A 1 11.91 2.08 -6.72
N ALA A 2 10.94 2.99 -6.51
CA ALA A 2 10.21 3.10 -5.22
C ALA A 2 9.57 1.79 -4.73
N ALA A 3 8.96 1.01 -5.63
CA ALA A 3 8.40 -0.31 -5.31
C ALA A 3 9.41 -1.25 -4.64
N VAL A 4 10.65 -1.28 -5.15
CA VAL A 4 11.71 -2.17 -4.63
C VAL A 4 12.06 -1.81 -3.20
N ALA A 5 12.20 -0.52 -2.90
CA ALA A 5 12.47 -0.04 -1.55
C ALA A 5 11.34 -0.39 -0.58
N LEU A 6 10.08 -0.22 -1.00
CA LEU A 6 8.92 -0.55 -0.17
C LEU A 6 8.90 -2.04 0.20
N PHE A 7 9.09 -2.94 -0.78
CA PHE A 7 9.08 -4.37 -0.52
C PHE A 7 10.32 -4.86 0.26
N SER A 8 11.48 -4.22 0.09
CA SER A 8 12.71 -4.61 0.79
C SER A 8 12.75 -4.14 2.25
N LEU A 9 12.12 -3.00 2.56
CA LEU A 9 12.12 -2.42 3.92
C LEU A 9 11.12 -3.09 4.87
N LYS A 10 10.21 -3.94 4.34
CA LYS A 10 9.27 -4.78 5.11
C LYS A 10 8.39 -3.99 6.07
N ASP A 11 7.94 -2.80 5.67
CA ASP A 11 6.94 -2.07 6.46
C ASP A 11 5.59 -2.80 6.42
N GLY A 12 4.82 -2.67 7.50
CA GLY A 12 3.58 -3.43 7.66
C GLY A 12 2.46 -3.03 6.69
N THR A 13 2.46 -1.79 6.19
CA THR A 13 1.49 -1.25 5.24
C THR A 13 2.13 -0.14 4.39
N LEU A 14 1.51 0.21 3.27
CA LEU A 14 1.88 1.40 2.48
C LEU A 14 1.79 2.70 3.31
N TYR A 15 0.75 2.81 4.14
CA TYR A 15 0.59 3.96 5.03
C TYR A 15 1.74 4.07 6.05
N ALA A 16 2.16 2.95 6.65
CA ALA A 16 3.30 2.94 7.57
C ALA A 16 4.62 3.30 6.85
N PHE A 17 4.78 2.93 5.58
CA PHE A 17 5.90 3.39 4.77
C PHE A 17 5.87 4.91 4.58
N ASP A 18 4.69 5.49 4.32
CA ASP A 18 4.48 6.92 4.09
C ASP A 18 4.76 7.74 5.36
N GLU A 19 4.30 7.29 6.53
CA GLU A 19 4.60 7.94 7.83
C GLU A 19 6.10 7.99 8.14
N LEU A 20 6.86 6.99 7.69
CA LEU A 20 8.30 6.95 7.89
C LEU A 20 9.06 7.83 6.89
N LEU A 21 8.41 8.39 5.87
CA LEU A 21 9.07 9.33 4.95
C LEU A 21 9.45 10.64 5.64
N ASP A 22 8.84 10.99 6.76
CA ASP A 22 9.23 12.17 7.56
C ASP A 22 10.50 11.93 8.40
N ASP A 23 10.94 10.68 8.54
CA ASP A 23 12.19 10.36 9.25
C ASP A 23 13.42 10.73 8.39
N PRO A 24 14.30 11.64 8.86
CA PRO A 24 15.49 12.05 8.11
C PRO A 24 16.48 10.90 7.84
N VAL A 25 16.55 9.89 8.72
CA VAL A 25 17.39 8.69 8.50
C VAL A 25 16.82 7.87 7.34
N ARG A 26 15.49 7.72 7.32
CA ARG A 26 14.77 7.02 6.25
C ARG A 26 14.97 7.70 4.91
N GLN A 27 14.78 9.02 4.83
CA GLN A 27 15.00 9.79 3.60
C GLN A 27 16.41 9.63 3.06
N ARG A 28 17.42 9.70 3.95
CA ARG A 28 18.81 9.50 3.57
C ARG A 28 19.07 8.09 3.02
N ASN A 29 18.51 7.06 3.65
CA ASN A 29 18.65 5.69 3.18
C ASN A 29 17.95 5.45 1.84
N LEU A 30 16.76 6.02 1.64
CA LEU A 30 16.05 5.98 0.35
C LEU A 30 16.88 6.59 -0.78
N CYS A 31 17.53 7.73 -0.52
CA CYS A 31 18.41 8.37 -1.47
C CYS A 31 19.69 7.56 -1.72
N GLN A 32 20.40 7.13 -0.67
CA GLN A 32 21.72 6.49 -0.81
C GLN A 32 21.67 5.03 -1.25
N LEU A 33 20.71 4.24 -0.76
CA LEU A 33 20.64 2.80 -1.03
C LEU A 33 19.78 2.49 -2.26
N TYR A 34 18.74 3.29 -2.50
CA TYR A 34 17.75 3.01 -3.55
C TYR A 34 17.72 4.07 -4.65
N GLY A 35 18.49 5.16 -4.53
CA GLY A 35 18.51 6.25 -5.52
C GLY A 35 17.20 7.04 -5.59
N ILE A 36 16.35 6.93 -4.57
CA ILE A 36 15.05 7.61 -4.51
C ILE A 36 15.25 8.97 -3.85
N GLN A 37 15.22 10.04 -4.64
CA GLN A 37 15.35 11.41 -4.11
C GLN A 37 14.10 11.87 -3.38
N GLN A 38 12.93 11.53 -3.93
CA GLN A 38 11.65 11.82 -3.34
C GLN A 38 10.74 10.63 -3.61
N ALA A 39 10.29 9.98 -2.54
CA ALA A 39 9.32 8.90 -2.65
C ALA A 39 7.92 9.51 -2.91
N PRO A 40 7.09 8.88 -3.76
CA PRO A 40 5.70 9.29 -3.93
C PRO A 40 4.90 8.98 -2.67
N CYS A 41 3.86 9.78 -2.38
CA CYS A 41 2.91 9.48 -1.31
C CYS A 41 2.10 8.21 -1.60
N ASP A 42 1.43 7.63 -0.60
CA ASP A 42 0.65 6.40 -0.73
C ASP A 42 -0.26 6.40 -1.97
N THR A 43 -1.07 7.45 -2.17
CA THR A 43 -2.01 7.54 -3.30
C THR A 43 -1.31 7.48 -4.65
N GLN A 44 -0.19 8.18 -4.78
CA GLN A 44 0.55 8.24 -6.04
C GLN A 44 1.34 6.94 -6.25
N MET A 45 1.82 6.32 -5.18
CA MET A 45 2.44 5.00 -5.21
C MET A 45 1.44 3.94 -5.67
N ARG A 46 0.22 3.92 -5.10
CA ARG A 46 -0.86 3.04 -5.54
C ARG A 46 -1.24 3.27 -6.99
N SER A 47 -1.32 4.52 -7.44
CA SER A 47 -1.60 4.82 -8.85
C SER A 47 -0.53 4.27 -9.81
N ILE A 48 0.71 4.13 -9.34
CA ILE A 48 1.83 3.57 -10.12
C ILE A 48 1.87 2.03 -10.04
N LEU A 49 1.54 1.46 -8.88
CA LEU A 49 1.69 0.02 -8.60
C LEU A 49 0.43 -0.80 -8.86
N ASP A 50 -0.75 -0.23 -8.66
CA ASP A 50 -2.03 -0.90 -8.84
C ASP A 50 -2.44 -0.78 -10.32
N GLU A 51 -2.02 -1.73 -11.16
CA GLU A 51 -2.38 -1.78 -12.59
C GLU A 51 -3.87 -2.13 -12.82
N VAL A 52 -4.54 -2.63 -11.78
CA VAL A 52 -5.94 -3.04 -11.82
C VAL A 52 -6.81 -2.00 -11.13
N ASP A 53 -7.87 -1.54 -11.82
CA ASP A 53 -8.87 -0.66 -11.23
C ASP A 53 -9.52 -1.32 -10.00
N PRO A 54 -9.39 -0.73 -8.79
CA PRO A 54 -10.00 -1.27 -7.58
C PRO A 54 -11.52 -1.43 -7.69
N TYR A 55 -12.20 -0.60 -8.50
CA TYR A 55 -13.64 -0.72 -8.69
C TYR A 55 -14.03 -2.02 -9.40
N GLY A 56 -13.13 -2.61 -10.20
CA GLY A 56 -13.32 -3.92 -10.81
C GLY A 56 -13.38 -5.07 -9.81
N LEU A 57 -12.75 -4.93 -8.64
CA LEU A 57 -12.76 -5.94 -7.57
C LEU A 57 -14.02 -5.85 -6.69
N ARG A 58 -14.73 -4.72 -6.73
CA ARG A 58 -15.88 -4.45 -5.86
C ARG A 58 -17.00 -5.50 -5.97
N PRO A 59 -17.40 -5.98 -7.16
CA PRO A 59 -18.46 -6.99 -7.26
C PRO A 59 -18.09 -8.31 -6.56
N ALA A 60 -16.85 -8.78 -6.71
CA ALA A 60 -16.37 -10.00 -6.09
C ALA A 60 -16.32 -9.87 -4.55
N TYR A 61 -15.79 -8.75 -4.06
CA TYR A 61 -15.78 -8.45 -2.63
C TYR A 61 -17.19 -8.43 -2.04
N VAL A 62 -18.12 -7.72 -2.68
CA VAL A 62 -19.51 -7.61 -2.21
C VAL A 62 -20.21 -8.96 -2.19
N ALA A 63 -20.02 -9.80 -3.21
CA ALA A 63 -20.61 -11.13 -3.25
C ALA A 63 -20.15 -12.01 -2.07
N ILE A 64 -18.83 -12.03 -1.80
CA ILE A 64 -18.26 -12.78 -0.67
C ILE A 64 -18.75 -12.21 0.66
N HIS A 65 -18.73 -10.89 0.82
CA HIS A 65 -19.15 -10.22 2.05
C HIS A 65 -20.64 -10.47 2.35
N GLN A 66 -21.51 -10.38 1.35
CA GLN A 66 -22.94 -10.65 1.51
C GLN A 66 -23.20 -12.10 1.90
N GLU A 67 -22.46 -13.05 1.33
CA GLU A 67 -22.59 -14.47 1.67
C GLU A 67 -22.17 -14.74 3.12
N LEU A 68 -21.06 -14.15 3.56
CA LEU A 68 -20.61 -14.23 4.96
C LEU A 68 -21.62 -13.61 5.93
N GLN A 69 -22.23 -12.47 5.58
CA GLN A 69 -23.28 -11.83 6.40
C GLN A 69 -24.53 -12.70 6.54
N LYS A 70 -24.96 -13.40 5.46
CA LYS A 70 -26.11 -14.32 5.51
C LYS A 70 -25.87 -15.51 6.42
N GLN A 71 -24.62 -15.97 6.53
CA GLN A 71 -24.23 -17.09 7.37
C GLN A 71 -24.08 -16.72 8.87
N GLY A 72 -24.34 -15.47 9.23
CA GLY A 72 -24.30 -15.01 10.62
C GLY A 72 -22.90 -14.69 11.15
N CYS A 73 -21.90 -14.60 10.26
CA CYS A 73 -20.59 -14.05 10.60
C CYS A 73 -20.69 -12.53 10.68
N ASP A 74 -21.19 -12.03 11.81
CA ASP A 74 -21.28 -10.60 12.10
C ASP A 74 -19.87 -10.12 12.54
N TRP A 75 -19.06 -9.67 11.57
CA TRP A 75 -17.79 -8.99 11.87
C TRP A 75 -18.09 -7.57 12.35
N LYS A 76 -18.33 -7.44 13.66
CA LYS A 76 -18.24 -6.17 14.39
C LYS A 76 -16.86 -5.98 15.00
#